data_AF-A0A645J0R6-F1
#
_entry.id   AF-A0A645J0R6-F1
#
_cell.length_a   1.000
_cell.length_b   1.000
_cell.length_c   1.000
_cell.angle_alpha   90.00
_cell.angle_beta   90.00
_cell.angle_gamma   90.00
#
_symmetry.space_group_name_H-M   'P 1'
#
loop_
_entity.id
_entity.type
_entity.pdbx_description
1 polymer ?
#
loop_
_entity_poly.entity_id
_entity_poly.type
_entity_poly.pdbx_seq_one_letter_code
_entity_poly.pdbx_strand_id
1 'polypeptide(L)'
;MPQDAAEADLEALIGKGLVQAEPITYEDFLPVSAAGIFQSNLGGEEQKQYQAHAAQQVFENALGASVHDEIALYEASEQQSRAQVLGMLAGAAA
;
A
#
# COMPACT_ATOMS: atom_id res chain seq x y z
N MET A 1 -2.76 -21.32 -6.29
CA MET A 1 -1.59 -21.83 -5.54
C MET A 1 -1.47 -21.00 -4.27
N PRO A 2 -1.05 -21.56 -3.12
CA PRO A 2 -0.95 -20.77 -1.89
C PRO A 2 0.09 -19.65 -2.08
N GLN A 3 -0.25 -18.42 -1.65
CA GLN A 3 0.64 -17.24 -1.71
C GLN A 3 1.99 -17.52 -1.05
N ASP A 4 2.00 -18.28 0.06
CA ASP A 4 3.20 -18.67 0.81
C ASP A 4 4.27 -19.39 -0.04
N ALA A 5 3.88 -20.21 -1.01
CA ALA A 5 4.83 -20.96 -1.83
C ALA A 5 5.49 -20.09 -2.89
N ALA A 6 4.76 -19.12 -3.43
CA ALA A 6 5.29 -18.15 -4.39
C ALA A 6 6.15 -17.08 -3.69
N GLU A 7 5.83 -16.73 -2.45
CA GLU A 7 6.68 -15.86 -1.61
C GLU A 7 7.97 -16.56 -1.20
N ALA A 8 7.90 -17.83 -0.79
CA ALA A 8 9.10 -18.63 -0.52
C ALA A 8 10.00 -18.78 -1.76
N ASP A 9 9.42 -18.83 -2.96
CA ASP A 9 10.17 -18.84 -4.22
C ASP A 9 10.84 -17.47 -4.49
N LEU A 10 10.12 -16.36 -4.27
CA LEU A 10 10.67 -15.02 -4.48
C LEU A 10 11.82 -14.70 -3.51
N GLU A 11 11.68 -15.03 -2.23
CA GLU A 11 12.75 -14.89 -1.24
C GLU A 11 13.99 -15.73 -1.61
N ALA A 12 13.78 -16.94 -2.12
CA ALA A 12 14.89 -17.78 -2.59
C ALA A 12 15.58 -17.19 -3.82
N LEU A 13 14.84 -16.55 -4.74
CA LEU A 13 15.40 -15.86 -5.92
C LEU A 13 16.19 -14.60 -5.51
N ILE A 14 15.71 -13.86 -4.52
CA ILE A 14 16.43 -12.73 -3.91
C ILE A 14 17.71 -13.21 -3.24
N GLY A 15 17.64 -14.27 -2.43
CA GLY A 15 18.81 -14.87 -1.78
C GLY A 15 19.87 -15.38 -2.75
N LYS A 16 19.49 -15.72 -3.99
CA LYS A 16 20.40 -16.10 -5.09
C LYS A 16 20.92 -14.92 -5.91
N GLY A 17 20.44 -13.70 -5.65
CA GLY A 17 20.78 -12.50 -6.42
C GLY A 17 20.18 -12.46 -7.83
N LEU A 18 19.15 -13.28 -8.10
CA LEU A 18 18.44 -13.30 -9.39
C LEU A 18 17.32 -12.25 -9.45
N VAL A 19 16.85 -11.82 -8.29
CA VAL A 19 15.85 -10.76 -8.11
C VAL A 19 16.40 -9.79 -7.07
N GLN A 20 16.14 -8.49 -7.27
CA GLN A 20 16.43 -7.46 -6.30
C GLN A 20 15.12 -6.78 -5.90
N ALA A 21 14.85 -6.71 -4.60
CA ALA A 21 13.74 -5.93 -4.07
C ALA A 21 14.20 -4.49 -3.80
N GLU A 22 13.45 -3.52 -4.29
CA GLU A 22 13.64 -2.10 -4.01
C GLU A 22 12.42 -1.57 -3.25
N PRO A 23 12.63 -0.71 -2.23
CA PRO A 23 11.51 -0.13 -1.50
C PRO A 23 10.68 0.78 -2.41
N ILE A 24 9.36 0.71 -2.27
CA ILE A 24 8.45 1.63 -2.96
C ILE A 24 8.52 3.00 -2.28
N THR A 25 8.71 4.06 -3.07
CA THR A 25 8.70 5.45 -2.57
C THR A 25 7.33 5.78 -1.99
N TYR A 26 7.33 6.36 -0.79
CA TYR A 26 6.12 6.91 -0.18
C TYR A 26 5.80 8.27 -0.78
N GLU A 27 4.67 8.37 -1.47
CA GLU A 27 4.24 9.55 -2.24
C GLU A 27 3.14 10.37 -1.53
N ASP A 28 2.79 9.99 -0.30
CA ASP A 28 1.76 10.67 0.49
C ASP A 28 2.34 11.57 1.58
N PHE A 29 1.46 12.05 2.46
CA PHE A 29 1.82 12.91 3.58
C PHE A 29 1.64 12.17 4.90
N LEU A 30 2.55 12.43 5.85
CA LEU A 30 2.38 11.94 7.21
C LEU A 30 1.00 12.34 7.77
N PRO A 31 0.31 11.44 8.50
CA PRO A 31 -0.97 11.76 9.11
C PRO A 31 -0.83 12.96 10.07
N VAL A 32 -1.85 13.80 10.09
CA VAL A 32 -1.82 15.16 10.68
C VAL A 32 -1.19 15.20 12.08
N SER A 33 -0.13 16.00 12.20
CA SER A 33 0.20 16.78 13.40
C SER A 33 0.33 18.25 12.99
N ALA A 34 -0.81 18.90 12.74
CA ALA A 34 -0.86 20.33 12.41
C ALA A 34 -1.00 21.15 13.70
N ALA A 35 0.10 21.75 14.14
CA ALA A 35 0.15 22.95 14.98
C ALA A 35 -0.94 23.07 16.07
N GLY A 36 -0.90 22.22 17.11
CA GLY A 36 -1.57 22.47 18.40
C GLY A 36 -3.11 22.60 18.42
N ILE A 37 -3.81 22.46 17.30
CA ILE A 37 -5.29 22.54 17.23
C ILE A 37 -5.92 21.17 16.96
N PHE A 38 -5.17 20.22 16.39
CA PHE A 38 -5.65 18.86 16.15
C PHE A 38 -4.88 17.86 17.03
N GLN A 39 -5.62 17.14 17.89
CA GLN A 39 -5.08 16.15 18.83
C GLN A 39 -4.34 15.02 18.09
N SER A 40 -3.09 14.80 18.49
CA SER A 40 -2.23 13.75 17.96
C SER A 40 -2.58 12.35 18.50
N ASN A 41 -2.82 11.44 17.56
CA ASN A 41 -2.34 10.06 17.44
C ASN A 41 -2.64 8.95 18.46
N LEU A 42 -3.23 9.13 19.65
CA LEU A 42 -3.65 7.96 20.47
C LEU A 42 -4.78 8.28 21.46
N GLY A 43 -6.03 8.07 21.06
CA GLY A 43 -7.11 8.00 22.06
C GLY A 43 -8.51 7.92 21.48
N GLY A 44 -9.17 6.77 21.63
CA GLY A 44 -10.61 6.59 21.44
C GLY A 44 -11.01 6.01 20.09
N GLU A 45 -10.86 4.69 19.94
CA GLU A 45 -11.06 3.96 18.67
C GLU A 45 -12.53 3.97 18.19
N GLU A 46 -13.52 3.84 19.08
CA GLU A 46 -14.88 3.49 18.63
C GLU A 46 -15.77 4.68 18.19
N GLN A 47 -15.62 5.86 18.80
CA GLN A 47 -16.44 7.03 18.44
C GLN A 47 -15.85 7.87 17.29
N LYS A 48 -14.55 7.69 16.97
CA LYS A 48 -13.84 8.46 15.96
C LYS A 48 -14.06 7.94 14.54
N GLN A 49 -14.26 6.64 14.37
CA GLN A 49 -14.42 6.01 13.06
C GLN A 49 -15.67 6.51 12.33
N TYR A 50 -16.80 6.65 13.04
CA TYR A 50 -18.03 7.22 12.49
C TYR A 50 -17.88 8.70 12.07
N GLN A 51 -17.17 9.52 12.86
CA GLN A 51 -16.93 10.93 12.51
C GLN A 51 -15.94 11.06 11.35
N ALA A 52 -14.93 10.21 11.27
CA ALA A 52 -13.97 10.18 10.17
C ALA A 52 -14.65 9.80 8.85
N HIS A 53 -15.49 8.76 8.83
CA HIS A 53 -16.25 8.38 7.64
C HIS A 53 -17.23 9.47 7.19
N ALA A 54 -17.89 10.15 8.14
CA ALA A 54 -18.76 11.28 7.80
C ALA A 54 -17.98 12.46 7.20
N ALA A 55 -16.80 12.77 7.74
CA ALA A 55 -15.94 13.83 7.21
C ALA A 55 -15.40 13.50 5.80
N GLN A 56 -15.00 12.24 5.57
CA GLN A 56 -14.57 11.78 4.25
C GLN A 56 -15.70 11.91 3.23
N GLN A 57 -16.92 11.48 3.54
CA GLN A 57 -18.04 11.60 2.62
C GLN A 57 -18.33 13.05 2.24
N VAL A 58 -18.28 13.98 3.20
CA VAL A 58 -18.46 15.42 2.94
C VAL A 58 -17.33 15.95 2.06
N PHE A 59 -16.09 15.54 2.33
CA PHE A 59 -14.93 15.92 1.53
C PHE A 59 -15.03 15.43 0.09
N GLU A 60 -15.35 14.15 -0.13
CA GLU A 60 -15.53 13.56 -1.46
C GLU A 60 -16.68 14.20 -2.23
N ASN A 61 -17.79 14.50 -1.55
CA ASN A 61 -18.90 15.23 -2.16
C ASN A 61 -18.49 16.63 -2.63
N ALA A 62 -17.64 17.34 -1.86
CA ALA A 62 -17.13 18.65 -2.23
C ALA A 62 -16.05 18.57 -3.33
N LEU A 63 -15.22 17.53 -3.31
CA LEU A 63 -14.22 17.23 -4.32
C LEU A 63 -14.87 16.82 -5.66
N GLY A 64 -16.06 16.22 -5.60
CA GLY A 64 -16.79 15.68 -6.76
C GLY A 64 -16.32 14.30 -7.21
N ALA A 65 -15.49 13.64 -6.39
CA ALA A 65 -14.92 12.32 -6.65
C ALA A 65 -14.53 11.64 -5.34
N SER A 66 -14.45 10.30 -5.35
CA SER A 66 -13.93 9.53 -4.23
C SER A 66 -12.40 9.63 -4.15
N VAL A 67 -11.87 9.61 -2.93
CA VAL A 67 -10.43 9.53 -2.70
C VAL A 67 -9.98 8.09 -2.90
N HIS A 68 -8.79 7.90 -3.45
CA HIS A 68 -8.20 6.57 -3.59
C HIS A 68 -7.69 6.05 -2.25
N ASP A 69 -7.79 4.74 -2.05
CA ASP A 69 -7.10 4.04 -0.98
C ASP A 69 -5.61 3.94 -1.35
N GLU A 70 -4.78 4.68 -0.63
CA GLU A 70 -3.34 4.75 -0.86
C GLU A 70 -2.65 3.40 -0.66
N ILE A 71 -3.10 2.61 0.32
CA ILE A 71 -2.51 1.30 0.62
C ILE A 71 -2.81 0.33 -0.53
N ALA A 72 -4.04 0.36 -1.06
CA ALA A 72 -4.40 -0.44 -2.24
C ALA A 72 -3.54 -0.09 -3.47
N LEU A 73 -3.15 1.18 -3.64
CA LEU A 73 -2.26 1.59 -4.73
C LEU A 73 -0.84 1.03 -4.55
N TYR A 74 -0.29 1.08 -3.34
CA TYR A 74 1.03 0.49 -3.05
C TYR A 74 1.03 -1.03 -3.21
N GLU A 75 0.01 -1.73 -2.72
CA GLU A 75 -0.16 -3.17 -2.91
C GLU A 75 -0.26 -3.55 -4.39
N ALA A 76 -1.00 -2.78 -5.19
CA ALA A 76 -1.10 -3.00 -6.63
C ALA A 76 0.27 -2.83 -7.31
N SER A 77 1.06 -1.83 -6.91
CA SER A 77 2.41 -1.60 -7.42
C SER A 77 3.35 -2.77 -7.08
N GLU A 78 3.28 -3.28 -5.84
CA GLU A 78 4.06 -4.46 -5.43
C GLU A 78 3.67 -5.70 -6.24
N GLN A 79 2.38 -5.99 -6.37
CA GLN A 79 1.88 -7.15 -7.11
C GLN A 79 2.27 -7.07 -8.59
N GLN A 80 2.19 -5.89 -9.19
CA GLN A 80 2.58 -5.67 -10.58
C GLN A 80 4.06 -5.94 -10.80
N SER A 81 4.96 -5.45 -9.94
CA SER A 81 6.40 -5.68 -10.09
C SER A 81 6.77 -7.16 -9.88
N ARG A 82 6.15 -7.82 -8.89
CA ARG A 82 6.29 -9.28 -8.64
C ARG A 82 5.85 -10.10 -9.86
N ALA A 83 4.70 -9.79 -10.43
CA ALA A 83 4.20 -10.50 -11.61
C ALA A 83 5.12 -10.30 -12.83
N GLN A 84 5.64 -9.09 -13.02
CA GLN A 84 6.57 -8.80 -14.13
C GLN A 84 7.88 -9.59 -14.00
N VAL A 85 8.52 -9.57 -12.84
CA VAL A 85 9.82 -10.25 -12.66
C VAL A 85 9.68 -11.77 -12.80
N LEU A 86 8.62 -12.36 -12.24
CA LEU A 86 8.34 -13.79 -12.39
C LEU A 86 8.05 -14.16 -13.85
N GLY A 87 7.32 -13.31 -14.58
CA GLY A 87 7.09 -13.49 -16.01
C GLY A 87 8.37 -13.45 -16.85
N MET A 88 9.29 -12.53 -16.54
CA MET A 88 10.59 -12.43 -17.21
C MET A 88 11.46 -13.67 -16.98
N LEU A 89 11.51 -14.16 -15.73
CA LEU A 89 12.29 -15.36 -15.37
C LEU A 89 11.72 -16.63 -16.00
N ALA A 90 10.39 -16.76 -16.07
CA ALA A 90 9.75 -17.89 -16.74
C ALA A 90 10.01 -17.88 -18.26
N GLY A 91 9.99 -16.69 -18.88
CA GLY A 91 10.29 -16.53 -20.31
C GLY A 91 11.75 -16.76 -20.67
N ALA A 92 12.69 -16.46 -19.77
CA ALA A 92 14.12 -16.70 -19.99
C ALA A 92 14.53 -18.17 -19.88
N ALA A 93 13.69 -19.02 -19.28
CA ALA A 93 13.93 -20.45 -19.11
C ALA A 93 13.36 -21.32 -20.26
N ALA A 94 12.65 -20.70 -21.23
CA ALA A 94 12.06 -21.34 -22.41
C ALA A 94 12.95 -21.19 -23.64
#